data_AF-A0A529W315-F1
#
_entry.id   AF-A0A529W315-F1
#
_cell.length_a   1.000
_cell.length_b   1.000
_cell.length_c   1.000
_cell.angle_alpha   90.00
_cell.angle_beta   90.00
_cell.angle_gamma   90.00
#
_symmetry.space_group_name_H-M   'P 1'
#
loop_
_entity.id
_entity.type
_entity.pdbx_description
1 polymer ?
#
loop_
_entity_poly.entity_id
_entity_poly.type
_entity_poly.pdbx_seq_one_letter_code
_entity_poly.pdbx_strand_id
1 'polypeptide(L)'
;MSAVSRLFDRFLGRGDWAVTVPTLDGPLLPNQGLEEAELFAGLADADNLVRTEKGMLASSANRLMRFDADGKVEVVQEFPG
;
A
#
# COMPACT_ATOMS: atom_id res chain seq x y z
N MET A 1 -17.43 -15.41 -32.56
CA MET A 1 -16.80 -14.90 -31.32
C MET A 1 -17.90 -14.62 -30.30
N SER A 2 -18.06 -15.47 -29.28
CA SER A 2 -19.23 -15.41 -28.37
C SER A 2 -19.14 -14.22 -27.41
N ALA A 3 -20.29 -13.73 -26.94
CA ALA A 3 -20.39 -12.64 -25.96
C ALA A 3 -19.64 -12.93 -24.64
N VAL A 4 -19.45 -14.21 -24.31
CA VAL A 4 -18.72 -14.67 -23.12
C VAL A 4 -17.24 -14.31 -23.21
N SER A 5 -16.61 -14.47 -24.38
CA SER A 5 -15.21 -14.09 -24.59
C SER A 5 -14.98 -12.60 -24.35
N ARG A 6 -15.90 -11.75 -24.83
CA ARG A 6 -15.82 -10.29 -24.67
C ARG A 6 -15.95 -9.83 -23.21
N LEU A 7 -16.70 -10.56 -22.39
CA LEU A 7 -16.81 -10.28 -20.96
C LEU A 7 -15.52 -10.64 -20.22
N PHE A 8 -14.90 -11.76 -20.60
CA PHE A 8 -13.59 -12.19 -20.08
C PHE A 8 -12.45 -11.25 -20.50
N ASP A 9 -12.42 -10.80 -21.76
CA ASP A 9 -11.40 -9.86 -22.26
C ASP A 9 -11.48 -8.51 -21.53
N ARG A 10 -12.70 -8.05 -21.21
CA ARG A 10 -12.95 -6.85 -20.42
C ARG A 10 -12.63 -7.02 -18.94
N PHE A 11 -12.77 -8.22 -18.39
CA PHE A 11 -12.41 -8.53 -17.01
C PHE A 11 -10.90 -8.67 -16.81
N LEU A 12 -10.17 -9.18 -17.81
CA LEU A 12 -8.72 -9.39 -17.76
C LEU A 12 -7.91 -8.21 -18.33
N GLY A 13 -8.56 -7.17 -18.85
CA GLY A 13 -7.89 -5.99 -19.41
C GLY A 13 -7.07 -6.29 -20.68
N ARG A 14 -7.56 -7.16 -21.57
CA ARG A 14 -6.89 -7.49 -22.85
C ARG A 14 -7.59 -6.82 -24.05
N GLY A 15 -6.81 -6.32 -25.02
CA GLY A 15 -7.28 -5.66 -26.26
C GLY A 15 -6.69 -4.26 -26.48
N ASP A 16 -7.26 -3.49 -27.42
CA ASP A 16 -6.76 -2.18 -27.92
C ASP A 16 -6.71 -1.04 -26.87
N TRP A 17 -7.11 -1.30 -25.63
CA TRP A 17 -7.18 -0.33 -24.52
C TRP A 17 -6.66 -0.94 -23.22
N ALA A 18 -5.68 -1.84 -23.30
CA ALA A 18 -5.02 -2.41 -22.14
C ALA A 18 -4.18 -1.34 -21.42
N VAL A 19 -4.81 -0.64 -20.47
CA VAL A 19 -4.06 -0.03 -19.37
C VAL A 19 -3.53 -1.20 -18.55
N THR A 20 -2.23 -1.45 -18.67
CA THR A 20 -1.50 -2.63 -18.17
C THR A 20 -1.35 -2.70 -16.65
N VAL A 21 -2.17 -1.96 -15.91
CA VAL A 21 -2.34 -2.13 -14.48
C VAL A 21 -3.73 -2.72 -14.30
N PRO A 22 -3.87 -4.00 -13.90
CA PRO A 22 -5.18 -4.50 -13.52
C PRO A 22 -5.74 -3.54 -12.48
N THR A 23 -7.00 -3.12 -12.61
CA THR A 23 -7.66 -2.36 -11.55
C THR A 23 -7.49 -3.19 -10.28
N LEU A 24 -6.61 -2.73 -9.39
CA LEU A 24 -6.20 -3.42 -8.18
C LEU A 24 -7.42 -3.77 -7.31
N ASP A 25 -8.52 -3.02 -7.52
CA ASP A 25 -9.81 -3.15 -6.85
C ASP A 25 -10.92 -3.51 -7.83
N GLY A 26 -10.60 -4.32 -8.86
CA GLY A 26 -11.60 -4.94 -9.71
C GLY A 26 -12.57 -5.84 -8.91
N PRO A 27 -13.52 -6.52 -9.56
CA PRO A 27 -14.59 -7.28 -8.87
C PRO A 27 -14.11 -8.38 -7.89
N LEU A 28 -12.82 -8.71 -7.91
CA LEU A 28 -12.18 -9.66 -7.00
C LEU A 28 -11.72 -9.05 -5.67
N LEU A 29 -11.66 -7.72 -5.58
CA LEU A 29 -11.28 -6.93 -4.39
C LEU A 29 -10.09 -7.53 -3.61
N PRO A 30 -8.97 -7.88 -4.25
CA PRO A 30 -7.86 -8.56 -3.59
C PRO A 30 -7.22 -7.74 -2.45
N ASN A 31 -7.43 -6.42 -2.43
CA ASN A 31 -6.93 -5.51 -1.40
C ASN A 31 -7.96 -5.17 -0.31
N GLN A 32 -9.13 -5.82 -0.27
CA GLN A 32 -10.18 -5.51 0.70
C GLN A 32 -9.68 -5.56 2.15
N GLY A 33 -8.72 -6.44 2.44
CA GLY A 33 -8.10 -6.50 3.77
C GLY A 33 -7.31 -5.24 4.16
N LEU A 34 -6.79 -4.47 3.19
CA LEU A 34 -6.16 -3.16 3.45
C LEU A 34 -7.22 -2.08 3.73
N GLU A 35 -8.34 -2.12 3.00
CA GLU A 35 -9.47 -1.18 3.19
C GLU A 35 -10.14 -1.36 4.56
N GLU A 36 -10.22 -2.60 5.04
CA GLU A 36 -10.83 -2.94 6.33
C GLU A 36 -9.85 -2.92 7.50
N ALA A 37 -8.54 -2.77 7.24
CA ALA A 37 -7.54 -2.76 8.29
C ALA A 37 -7.75 -1.59 9.24
N GLU A 38 -7.67 -1.86 10.54
CA GLU A 38 -7.67 -0.80 11.55
C GLU A 38 -6.43 0.09 11.38
N LEU A 39 -6.62 1.40 11.55
CA LEU A 39 -5.51 2.35 11.49
C LEU A 39 -4.56 2.08 12.66
N PHE A 40 -3.36 1.60 12.32
CA PHE A 40 -2.32 1.32 13.30
C PHE A 40 -1.70 2.61 13.88
N ALA A 41 -1.30 3.55 13.00
CA ALA A 41 -0.75 4.84 13.39
C ALA A 41 -0.80 5.83 12.20
N GLY A 42 -0.93 7.12 12.50
CA GLY A 42 -0.80 8.19 11.51
C GLY A 42 0.63 8.76 11.48
N LEU A 43 1.18 8.97 10.28
CA LEU A 43 2.47 9.63 10.08
C LEU A 43 2.38 10.56 8.86
N ALA A 44 2.53 11.87 9.08
CA ALA A 44 2.59 12.83 7.99
C ALA A 44 3.92 12.71 7.22
N ASP A 45 3.86 12.98 5.92
CA ASP A 45 5.03 12.96 5.02
C ASP A 45 5.84 11.65 5.08
N ALA A 46 5.15 10.53 5.31
CA ALA A 46 5.77 9.21 5.32
C ALA A 46 6.31 8.86 3.93
N ASP A 47 7.57 8.45 3.85
CA ASP A 47 8.24 8.15 2.57
C ASP A 47 8.63 6.66 2.41
N ASN A 48 9.02 5.99 3.50
CA ASN A 48 9.49 4.60 3.51
C ASN A 48 9.05 3.90 4.80
N LEU A 49 8.80 2.60 4.72
CA LEU A 49 8.42 1.73 5.83
C LEU A 49 9.20 0.41 5.75
N VAL A 50 9.77 -0.02 6.86
CA VAL A 50 10.48 -1.31 6.95
C VAL A 50 10.20 -2.00 8.28
N ARG A 51 10.04 -3.32 8.25
CA ARG A 51 10.02 -4.15 9.45
C ARG A 51 11.36 -4.82 9.65
N THR A 52 11.92 -4.65 10.84
CA THR A 52 13.20 -5.24 11.25
C THR A 52 13.00 -6.05 12.53
N GLU A 53 14.03 -6.75 12.99
CA GLU A 53 14.03 -7.42 14.30
C GLU A 53 13.89 -6.43 15.46
N LYS A 54 14.23 -5.15 15.25
CA LYS A 54 14.15 -4.07 16.25
C LYS A 54 12.78 -3.37 16.27
N GLY A 55 11.83 -3.84 15.48
CA GLY A 55 10.52 -3.23 15.31
C GLY A 55 10.33 -2.60 13.93
N MET A 56 9.22 -1.86 13.80
CA MET A 56 8.85 -1.17 12.58
C MET A 56 9.47 0.22 12.55
N LEU A 57 10.15 0.54 11.46
CA LEU A 57 10.77 1.83 11.22
C LEU A 57 10.11 2.49 10.02
N ALA A 58 9.89 3.79 10.10
CA ALA A 58 9.44 4.59 8.97
C ALA A 58 10.22 5.90 8.93
N SER A 59 10.38 6.49 7.76
CA SER A 59 10.93 7.84 7.62
C SER A 59 9.83 8.86 7.27
N SER A 60 10.03 10.08 7.77
CA SER A 60 9.15 11.23 7.56
C SER A 60 10.02 12.49 7.48
N ALA A 61 10.10 13.05 6.27
CA ALA A 61 11.02 14.13 5.92
C ALA A 61 12.47 13.82 6.36
N ASN A 62 13.04 14.61 7.27
CA ASN A 62 14.40 14.44 7.77
C ASN A 62 14.48 13.55 9.03
N ARG A 63 13.44 12.77 9.36
CA ARG A 63 13.40 11.97 10.59
C ARG A 63 13.21 10.48 10.32
N LEU A 64 13.93 9.67 11.09
CA LEU A 64 13.71 8.23 11.22
C LEU A 64 12.90 7.96 12.49
N MET A 65 11.78 7.29 12.34
CA MET A 65 10.79 7.01 13.38
C MET A 65 10.75 5.51 13.67
N ARG A 66 10.53 5.11 14.93
CA ARG A 66 10.26 3.73 15.32
C ARG A 66 8.89 3.62 15.97
N PHE A 67 8.14 2.60 15.58
CA PHE A 67 6.85 2.26 16.16
C PHE A 67 6.98 1.01 17.04
N ASP A 68 6.36 1.05 18.22
CA ASP A 68 6.14 -0.13 19.06
C ASP A 68 4.92 -0.94 18.59
N ALA A 69 4.50 -1.98 19.33
CA ALA A 69 3.37 -2.82 18.94
C ALA A 69 2.00 -2.13 19.12
N ASP A 70 1.92 -1.03 19.87
CA ASP A 70 0.69 -0.30 20.17
C ASP A 70 0.54 0.96 19.28
N GLY A 71 1.42 1.14 18.29
CA GLY A 71 1.41 2.29 17.41
C GLY A 71 2.03 3.56 18.01
N LYS A 72 2.68 3.49 19.18
CA LYS A 72 3.41 4.65 19.72
C LYS A 72 4.69 4.84 18.96
N VAL A 73 5.03 6.10 18.74
CA VAL A 73 6.16 6.50 17.90
C VAL A 73 7.21 7.25 18.70
N GLU A 74 8.47 6.97 18.39
CA GLU A 74 9.62 7.74 18.84
C GLU A 74 10.51 8.13 17.66
N VAL A 75 11.18 9.28 17.77
CA VAL A 75 12.21 9.69 16.82
C VAL A 75 13.51 8.96 17.18
N VAL A 76 13.97 8.11 16.29
CA VAL A 76 15.26 7.40 16.43
C VAL A 76 16.41 8.31 16.02
N GLN A 77 16.22 9.10 14.96
CA GLN A 77 17.24 10.00 14.43
C GLN A 77 16.59 11.15 13.67
N GLU A 78 17.18 12.33 13.76
CA GLU A 78 16.87 13.48 12.90
C GLU A 78 18.14 13.88 12.13
N PHE A 79 17.97 14.17 10.84
CA PHE A 79 19.05 14.52 9.94
C PHE A 79 19.00 16.03 9.62
N PRO A 80 20.13 16.70 9.42
CA PRO A 80 20.14 18.08 8.95
C PRO A 80 19.51 18.17 7.55
N GLY A 81 18.71 19.21 7.34
CA GLY A 81 18.07 19.52 6.05
C GLY A 81 18.97 20.30 5.10
#